data_AF-S2ZY74-F1
#
_entry.id   AF-S2ZY74-F1
#
_cell.length_a   1.000
_cell.length_b   1.000
_cell.length_c   1.000
_cell.angle_alpha   90.00
_cell.angle_beta   90.00
_cell.angle_gamma   90.00
#
_symmetry.space_group_name_H-M   'P 1'
#
loop_
_entity.id
_entity.type
_entity.pdbx_description
1 polymer ?
#
loop_
_entity_poly.entity_id
_entity_poly.type
_entity_poly.pdbx_seq_one_letter_code
_entity_poly.pdbx_strand_id
1 'polypeptide(L)'
;MTSTGDSGSEGAGGKDGDRRAQLVDAAVDHVAAHGIGDLSLRGLGAAIGVSHRMLIHYFGSKEQLLVEIVRASEQRQRDLLSRLRAEPGVSPVDAARLLWRQLTDPQLANQERLFFEIYGQALRGRPEAVPVLDNLVTDWLEPLVAAEVTAGSDPATAHNRARLGLATVRGLLLDLLATGDREGVDAAMEEFFRLYYGPG
;
A
#
# COMPACT_ATOMS: atom_id res chain seq x y z
N MET A 1 -30.71 45.55 12.36
CA MET A 1 -29.31 45.59 12.83
C MET A 1 -28.82 44.16 12.94
N THR A 2 -27.80 43.82 12.13
CA THR A 2 -26.73 42.80 12.32
C THR A 2 -27.13 41.36 12.69
N SER A 3 -26.58 40.28 12.12
CA SER A 3 -25.49 40.12 11.15
C SER A 3 -25.52 38.70 10.61
N THR A 4 -25.29 38.62 9.30
CA THR A 4 -24.71 37.51 8.55
C THR A 4 -23.41 36.97 9.19
N GLY A 5 -23.14 35.68 9.02
CA GLY A 5 -21.78 35.20 8.76
C GLY A 5 -21.22 34.14 9.70
N ASP A 6 -21.45 32.86 9.40
CA ASP A 6 -20.41 31.84 9.54
C ASP A 6 -20.59 30.79 8.43
N SER A 7 -19.78 30.93 7.38
CA SER A 7 -19.76 30.04 6.20
C SER A 7 -18.36 30.14 5.59
N GLY A 8 -17.34 29.75 6.34
CA GLY A 8 -15.95 30.00 5.95
C GLY A 8 -14.91 28.90 6.27
N SER A 9 -15.23 27.81 6.97
CA SER A 9 -14.20 26.85 7.41
C SER A 9 -14.15 25.52 6.64
N GLU A 10 -15.19 25.14 5.88
CA GLU A 10 -15.22 23.84 5.18
C GLU A 10 -14.46 23.83 3.84
N GLY A 11 -14.17 24.99 3.24
CA GLY A 11 -13.54 25.09 1.91
C GLY A 11 -12.01 25.12 1.87
N ALA A 12 -11.35 25.44 3.00
CA ALA A 12 -9.89 25.53 3.08
C ALA A 12 -9.24 24.18 3.45
N GLY A 13 -9.87 23.43 4.37
CA GLY A 13 -9.40 22.10 4.77
C GLY A 13 -9.49 21.06 3.66
N GLY A 14 -10.54 21.12 2.82
CA GLY A 14 -10.68 20.22 1.67
C GLY A 14 -9.59 20.43 0.61
N LYS A 15 -9.29 21.68 0.26
CA LYS A 15 -8.24 22.01 -0.72
C LYS A 15 -6.83 21.62 -0.25
N ASP A 16 -6.57 21.75 1.04
CA ASP A 16 -5.28 21.41 1.62
C ASP A 16 -5.08 19.89 1.73
N GLY A 17 -6.13 19.15 2.08
CA GLY A 17 -6.16 17.68 2.03
C GLY A 17 -5.95 17.14 0.62
N ASP A 18 -6.66 17.70 -0.38
CA ASP A 18 -6.48 17.34 -1.79
C ASP A 18 -5.05 17.59 -2.25
N ARG A 19 -4.45 18.71 -1.82
CA ARG A 19 -3.06 19.02 -2.16
C ARG A 19 -2.09 18.04 -1.51
N ARG A 20 -2.30 17.71 -0.24
CA ARG A 20 -1.49 16.71 0.47
C ARG A 20 -1.52 15.36 -0.24
N ALA A 21 -2.70 14.88 -0.63
CA ALA A 21 -2.87 13.63 -1.37
C ALA A 21 -2.11 13.65 -2.71
N GLN A 22 -2.26 14.71 -3.51
CA GLN A 22 -1.52 14.88 -4.77
C GLN A 22 0.00 14.80 -4.61
N LEU A 23 0.54 15.38 -3.52
CA LEU A 23 1.97 15.36 -3.26
C LEU A 23 2.46 13.97 -2.85
N VAL A 24 1.69 13.23 -2.04
CA VAL A 24 2.01 11.84 -1.72
C VAL A 24 1.94 10.99 -2.98
N ASP A 25 0.92 11.17 -3.81
CA ASP A 25 0.76 10.39 -5.03
C ASP A 25 1.94 10.57 -6.00
N ALA A 26 2.36 11.83 -6.23
CA ALA A 26 3.52 12.11 -7.05
C ALA A 26 4.82 11.55 -6.43
N ALA A 27 4.92 11.54 -5.10
CA ALA A 27 6.07 10.98 -4.41
C ALA A 27 6.10 9.44 -4.49
N VAL A 28 4.96 8.76 -4.44
CA VAL A 28 4.84 7.31 -4.68
C VAL A 28 5.35 6.98 -6.08
N ASP A 29 4.89 7.70 -7.10
CA ASP A 29 5.31 7.48 -8.49
C ASP A 29 6.82 7.70 -8.67
N HIS A 30 7.36 8.74 -8.03
CA HIS A 30 8.80 9.01 -8.06
C HIS A 30 9.60 7.88 -7.40
N VAL A 31 9.17 7.40 -6.23
CA VAL A 31 9.84 6.32 -5.49
C VAL A 31 9.80 5.00 -6.25
N ALA A 32 8.67 4.66 -6.89
CA ALA A 32 8.60 3.47 -7.74
C ALA A 32 9.67 3.54 -8.85
N ALA A 33 9.73 4.65 -9.58
CA ALA A 33 10.64 4.79 -10.72
C ALA A 33 12.14 4.94 -10.33
N HIS A 34 12.47 5.58 -9.21
CA HIS A 34 13.85 5.99 -8.90
C HIS A 34 14.40 5.42 -7.59
N GLY A 35 13.56 4.80 -6.76
CA GLY A 35 13.93 4.34 -5.43
C GLY A 35 14.18 5.46 -4.42
N ILE A 36 14.73 5.06 -3.27
CA ILE A 36 14.87 5.93 -2.08
C ILE A 36 16.31 6.25 -1.71
N GLY A 37 17.30 5.65 -2.39
CA GLY A 37 18.71 5.65 -1.99
C GLY A 37 19.27 7.05 -1.71
N ASP A 38 19.29 7.91 -2.72
CA ASP A 38 19.76 9.31 -2.59
C ASP A 38 18.62 10.32 -2.41
N LEU A 39 17.43 9.84 -2.01
CA LEU A 39 16.24 10.69 -1.94
C LEU A 39 16.37 11.70 -0.80
N SER A 40 16.75 12.93 -1.13
CA SER A 40 16.61 14.07 -0.21
C SER A 40 15.26 14.74 -0.43
N LEU A 41 14.67 15.35 0.60
CA LEU A 41 13.43 16.12 0.43
C LEU A 41 13.58 17.26 -0.59
N ARG A 42 14.79 17.80 -0.75
CA ARG A 42 15.08 18.80 -1.79
C ARG A 42 15.03 18.17 -3.18
N GLY A 43 15.66 17.01 -3.37
CA GLY A 43 15.63 16.26 -4.63
C GLY A 43 14.21 15.82 -4.99
N LEU A 44 13.49 15.22 -4.03
CA LEU A 44 12.11 14.80 -4.21
C LEU A 44 11.20 15.98 -4.55
N GLY A 45 11.32 17.08 -3.80
CA GLY A 45 10.57 18.30 -4.09
C GLY A 45 10.81 18.78 -5.51
N ALA A 46 12.08 18.91 -5.92
CA ALA A 46 12.41 19.31 -7.30
C ALA A 46 11.83 18.35 -8.35
N ALA A 47 11.86 17.04 -8.08
CA ALA A 47 11.34 16.02 -8.99
C ALA A 47 9.82 16.07 -9.16
N ILE A 48 9.07 16.38 -8.09
CA ILE A 48 7.60 16.48 -8.13
C ILE A 48 7.09 17.92 -8.25
N GLY A 49 7.98 18.87 -8.57
CA GLY A 49 7.62 20.26 -8.86
C GLY A 49 7.26 21.13 -7.65
N VAL A 50 7.77 20.80 -6.46
CA VAL A 50 7.55 21.58 -5.23
C VAL A 50 8.83 21.94 -4.48
N SER A 51 8.78 22.97 -3.63
CA SER A 51 9.90 23.26 -2.75
C SER A 51 9.98 22.28 -1.59
N HIS A 52 11.20 22.01 -1.11
CA HIS A 52 11.43 21.29 0.14
C HIS A 52 10.60 21.84 1.32
N ARG A 53 10.46 23.17 1.41
CA ARG A 53 9.68 23.84 2.47
C ARG A 53 8.19 23.45 2.42
N MET A 54 7.63 23.25 1.22
CA MET A 54 6.24 22.78 1.09
C MET A 54 6.11 21.32 1.55
N LEU A 55 7.07 20.46 1.25
CA LEU A 55 7.04 19.08 1.77
C LEU A 55 7.12 19.04 3.31
N ILE A 56 8.00 19.85 3.91
CA ILE A 56 8.05 19.98 5.37
C ILE A 56 6.74 20.54 5.95
N HIS A 57 6.10 21.48 5.25
CA HIS A 57 4.81 22.01 5.68
C HIS A 57 3.71 20.94 5.75
N TYR A 58 3.63 20.05 4.75
CA TYR A 58 2.61 19.01 4.68
C TYR A 58 2.91 17.75 5.49
N PHE A 59 4.19 17.41 5.63
CA PHE A 59 4.61 16.10 6.12
C PHE A 59 5.56 16.16 7.32
N GLY A 60 6.00 17.34 7.75
CA GLY A 60 6.86 17.51 8.93
C GLY A 60 8.32 17.12 8.70
N SER A 61 8.58 15.87 8.31
CA SER A 61 9.93 15.30 8.11
C SER A 61 10.02 14.41 6.87
N LYS A 62 11.24 13.97 6.54
CA LYS A 62 11.45 13.02 5.44
C LYS A 62 10.84 11.67 5.81
N GLU A 63 11.06 11.26 7.06
CA GLU A 63 10.65 9.98 7.62
C GLU A 63 9.11 9.87 7.63
N GLN A 64 8.41 10.93 8.04
CA GLN A 64 6.96 10.99 7.98
C GLN A 64 6.44 10.94 6.54
N LEU A 65 7.07 11.65 5.61
CA LEU A 65 6.73 11.54 4.19
C LEU A 65 6.91 10.11 3.66
N LEU A 66 7.98 9.41 4.04
CA LEU A 66 8.19 8.02 3.64
C LEU A 66 7.09 7.08 4.17
N VAL A 67 6.63 7.28 5.41
CA VAL A 67 5.47 6.55 5.95
C VAL A 67 4.20 6.83 5.16
N GLU A 68 3.94 8.07 4.79
CA GLU A 68 2.78 8.44 3.97
C GLU A 68 2.85 7.84 2.57
N ILE A 69 4.04 7.81 1.96
CA ILE A 69 4.27 7.14 0.67
C ILE A 69 3.95 5.64 0.79
N VAL A 70 4.43 4.97 1.84
CA VAL A 70 4.14 3.55 2.07
C VAL A 70 2.65 3.30 2.27
N ARG A 71 1.98 4.11 3.09
CA ARG A 71 0.53 3.99 3.33
C ARG A 71 -0.27 4.18 2.05
N ALA A 72 0.07 5.18 1.24
CA ALA A 72 -0.60 5.42 -0.03
C ALA A 72 -0.34 4.30 -1.05
N SER A 73 0.89 3.77 -1.08
CA SER A 73 1.24 2.60 -1.89
C SER A 73 0.40 1.37 -1.51
N GLU A 74 0.34 1.01 -0.22
CA GLU A 74 -0.50 -0.10 0.27
C GLU A 74 -1.98 0.14 -0.07
N GLN A 75 -2.47 1.38 0.07
CA GLN A 75 -3.84 1.74 -0.30
C GLN A 75 -4.11 1.52 -1.80
N ARG A 76 -3.20 1.96 -2.69
CA ARG A 76 -3.32 1.73 -4.14
C ARG A 76 -3.37 0.25 -4.49
N GLN A 77 -2.56 -0.59 -3.83
CA GLN A 77 -2.57 -2.03 -4.02
C GLN A 77 -3.91 -2.65 -3.55
N ARG A 78 -4.46 -2.22 -2.40
CA ARG A 78 -5.79 -2.64 -1.93
C ARG A 78 -6.90 -2.22 -2.88
N ASP A 79 -6.85 -0.98 -3.37
CA ASP A 79 -7.83 -0.45 -4.32
C ASP A 79 -7.76 -1.18 -5.67
N LEU A 80 -6.57 -1.57 -6.11
CA LEU A 80 -6.41 -2.44 -7.27
C LEU A 80 -7.08 -3.79 -7.04
N LEU A 81 -6.81 -4.46 -5.91
CA LEU A 81 -7.44 -5.74 -5.61
C LEU A 81 -8.97 -5.64 -5.54
N SER A 82 -9.48 -4.61 -4.86
CA SER A 82 -10.92 -4.36 -4.75
C SER A 82 -11.56 -4.19 -6.14
N ARG A 83 -10.94 -3.39 -7.02
CA ARG A 83 -11.40 -3.22 -8.42
C ARG A 83 -11.39 -4.53 -9.20
N LEU A 84 -10.30 -5.29 -9.12
CA LEU A 84 -10.15 -6.57 -9.82
C LEU A 84 -11.18 -7.61 -9.36
N ARG A 85 -11.52 -7.63 -8.07
CA ARG A 85 -12.56 -8.54 -7.53
C ARG A 85 -13.97 -8.12 -7.91
N ALA A 86 -14.20 -6.84 -8.15
CA ALA A 86 -15.49 -6.32 -8.59
C ALA A 86 -15.68 -6.42 -10.12
N GLU A 87 -14.64 -6.73 -10.88
CA GLU A 87 -14.68 -6.82 -12.33
C GLU A 87 -15.49 -8.04 -12.80
N PRO A 88 -16.57 -7.84 -13.60
CA PRO A 88 -17.39 -8.94 -14.07
C PRO A 88 -16.58 -9.97 -14.88
N GLY A 89 -16.70 -11.24 -14.52
CA GLY A 89 -16.02 -12.34 -15.22
C GLY A 89 -14.60 -12.62 -14.74
N VAL A 90 -14.05 -11.82 -13.82
CA VAL A 90 -12.77 -12.11 -13.16
C VAL A 90 -13.02 -12.98 -11.93
N SER A 91 -12.45 -14.18 -11.90
CA SER A 91 -12.55 -15.05 -10.73
C SER A 91 -11.67 -14.52 -9.56
N PRO A 92 -11.95 -14.87 -8.29
CA PRO A 92 -11.12 -14.45 -7.17
C PRO A 92 -9.63 -14.81 -7.31
N VAL A 93 -9.33 -15.99 -7.87
CA VAL A 93 -7.95 -16.42 -8.14
C VAL A 93 -7.30 -15.61 -9.25
N ASP A 94 -8.03 -15.24 -10.29
CA ASP A 94 -7.50 -14.40 -11.37
C ASP A 94 -7.23 -12.96 -10.91
N ALA A 95 -8.10 -12.41 -10.06
CA ALA A 95 -7.87 -11.12 -9.41
C ALA A 95 -6.60 -11.15 -8.54
N ALA A 96 -6.41 -12.22 -7.76
CA ALA A 96 -5.21 -12.39 -6.95
C ALA A 96 -3.94 -12.56 -7.80
N ARG A 97 -4.01 -13.30 -8.91
CA ARG A 97 -2.92 -13.45 -9.88
C ARG A 97 -2.57 -12.14 -10.58
N LEU A 98 -3.57 -11.33 -10.93
CA LEU A 98 -3.39 -9.98 -11.48
C LEU A 98 -2.68 -9.06 -10.49
N LEU A 99 -3.11 -9.06 -9.22
CA LEU A 99 -2.42 -8.32 -8.17
C LEU A 99 -0.97 -8.80 -8.00
N TRP A 100 -0.74 -10.11 -7.93
CA TRP A 100 0.61 -10.68 -7.79
C TRP A 100 1.55 -10.22 -8.92
N ARG A 101 1.08 -10.21 -10.17
CA ARG A 101 1.86 -9.70 -11.30
C ARG A 101 2.23 -8.23 -11.14
N GLN A 102 1.33 -7.41 -10.61
CA GLN A 102 1.61 -6.01 -10.31
C GLN A 102 2.66 -5.87 -9.21
N LEU A 103 2.50 -6.59 -8.08
CA LEU A 103 3.41 -6.50 -6.93
C LEU A 103 4.83 -6.96 -7.26
N THR A 104 4.97 -7.90 -8.19
CA THR A 104 6.26 -8.45 -8.63
C THR A 104 6.85 -7.72 -9.83
N ASP A 105 6.22 -6.66 -10.34
CA ASP A 105 6.77 -5.86 -11.43
C ASP A 105 8.13 -5.27 -11.01
N PRO A 106 9.21 -5.48 -11.78
CA PRO A 106 10.52 -4.88 -11.50
C PRO A 106 10.48 -3.36 -11.34
N GLN A 107 9.54 -2.67 -11.99
CA GLN A 107 9.35 -1.22 -11.86
C GLN A 107 8.79 -0.82 -10.49
N LEU A 108 8.16 -1.75 -9.78
CA LEU A 108 7.64 -1.53 -8.42
C LEU A 108 8.56 -2.08 -7.33
N ALA A 109 9.64 -2.78 -7.68
CA ALA A 109 10.56 -3.37 -6.70
C ALA A 109 11.12 -2.34 -5.69
N ASN A 110 11.35 -1.11 -6.13
CA ASN A 110 11.79 -0.01 -5.27
C ASN A 110 10.76 0.37 -4.21
N GLN A 111 9.47 0.35 -4.56
CA GLN A 111 8.37 0.62 -3.66
C GLN A 111 8.27 -0.48 -2.59
N GLU A 112 8.36 -1.75 -2.99
CA GLU A 112 8.33 -2.89 -2.07
C GLU A 112 9.55 -2.89 -1.12
N ARG A 113 10.75 -2.51 -1.62
CA ARG A 113 11.93 -2.31 -0.75
C ARG A 113 11.68 -1.25 0.31
N LEU A 114 11.09 -0.11 -0.06
CA LEU A 114 10.73 0.94 0.89
C LEU A 114 9.71 0.43 1.92
N PHE A 115 8.68 -0.31 1.49
CA PHE A 115 7.70 -0.91 2.38
C PHE A 115 8.39 -1.76 3.47
N PHE A 116 9.24 -2.72 3.08
CA PHE A 116 9.92 -3.58 4.06
C PHE A 116 10.92 -2.83 4.93
N GLU A 117 11.59 -1.81 4.40
CA GLU A 117 12.47 -0.95 5.19
C GLU A 117 11.71 -0.23 6.30
N ILE A 118 10.64 0.49 5.96
CA ILE A 118 9.83 1.24 6.92
C ILE A 118 9.13 0.29 7.89
N TYR A 119 8.65 -0.86 7.41
CA TYR A 119 8.07 -1.88 8.27
C TYR A 119 9.09 -2.40 9.29
N GLY A 120 10.31 -2.75 8.86
CA GLY A 120 11.39 -3.17 9.75
C GLY A 120 11.80 -2.10 10.77
N GLN A 121 11.86 -0.83 10.35
CA GLN A 121 12.12 0.30 11.25
C GLN A 121 11.02 0.46 12.31
N ALA A 122 9.76 0.33 11.90
CA ALA A 122 8.60 0.43 12.79
C ALA A 122 8.61 -0.70 13.84
N LEU A 123 8.92 -1.94 13.42
CA LEU A 123 9.07 -3.09 14.33
C LEU A 123 10.23 -2.93 15.34
N ARG A 124 11.24 -2.12 15.01
CA ARG A 124 12.31 -1.72 15.95
C ARG A 124 11.90 -0.57 16.88
N GLY A 125 10.68 -0.05 16.77
CA GLY A 125 10.16 1.04 17.60
C GLY A 125 10.69 2.43 17.20
N ARG A 126 11.09 2.64 15.95
CA ARG A 126 11.47 3.99 15.45
C ARG A 126 10.24 4.89 15.46
N PRO A 127 10.19 5.99 16.25
CA PRO A 127 8.96 6.75 16.47
C PRO A 127 8.29 7.24 15.18
N GLU A 128 9.09 7.71 14.22
CA GLU A 128 8.57 8.22 12.95
C GLU A 128 7.97 7.11 12.06
N ALA A 129 8.42 5.86 12.20
CA ALA A 129 7.98 4.73 11.39
C ALA A 129 6.82 3.95 12.02
N VAL A 130 6.68 3.96 13.36
CA VAL A 130 5.62 3.26 14.10
C VAL A 130 4.22 3.47 13.51
N PRO A 131 3.82 4.69 13.08
CA PRO A 131 2.50 4.90 12.49
C PRO A 131 2.23 3.99 11.28
N VAL A 132 3.24 3.54 10.52
CA VAL A 132 3.01 2.62 9.39
C VAL A 132 2.28 1.33 9.80
N LEU A 133 2.39 0.92 11.07
CA LEU A 133 1.76 -0.29 11.61
C LEU A 133 0.27 -0.12 11.86
N ASP A 134 -0.21 1.12 11.97
CA ASP A 134 -1.62 1.44 12.21
C ASP A 134 -2.46 0.83 11.09
N ASN A 135 -3.32 -0.11 11.46
CA ASN A 135 -4.21 -0.85 10.57
C ASN A 135 -3.56 -1.57 9.37
N LEU A 136 -2.22 -1.67 9.34
CA LEU A 136 -1.47 -2.20 8.21
C LEU A 136 -1.88 -3.61 7.77
N VAL A 137 -2.32 -4.41 8.74
CA VAL A 137 -2.82 -5.76 8.50
C VAL A 137 -4.34 -5.73 8.39
N THR A 138 -5.03 -5.04 9.29
CA THR A 138 -6.51 -5.07 9.35
C THR A 138 -7.15 -4.48 8.09
N ASP A 139 -6.60 -3.41 7.53
CA ASP A 139 -7.08 -2.82 6.26
C ASP A 139 -7.05 -3.80 5.09
N TRP A 140 -6.08 -4.72 5.08
CA TRP A 140 -6.03 -5.80 4.10
C TRP A 140 -7.00 -6.93 4.42
N LEU A 141 -7.14 -7.28 5.71
CA LEU A 141 -7.95 -8.43 6.10
C LEU A 141 -9.45 -8.17 5.98
N GLU A 142 -9.93 -7.02 6.41
CA GLU A 142 -11.37 -6.70 6.45
C GLU A 142 -12.11 -6.98 5.13
N PRO A 143 -11.67 -6.45 3.96
CA PRO A 143 -12.35 -6.72 2.70
C PRO A 143 -12.24 -8.19 2.26
N LEU A 144 -11.11 -8.85 2.55
CA LEU A 144 -10.91 -10.27 2.21
C LEU A 144 -11.84 -11.17 3.02
N VAL A 145 -11.95 -10.91 4.32
CA VAL A 145 -12.84 -11.64 5.25
C VAL A 145 -14.29 -11.44 4.87
N ALA A 146 -14.72 -10.20 4.60
CA ALA A 146 -16.09 -9.91 4.19
C ALA A 146 -16.50 -10.67 2.93
N ALA A 147 -15.59 -10.79 1.96
CA ALA A 147 -15.86 -11.51 0.73
C ALA A 147 -15.90 -13.03 0.92
N GLU A 148 -15.03 -13.61 1.75
CA GLU A 148 -15.07 -15.03 2.13
C GLU A 148 -16.35 -15.40 2.89
N VAL A 149 -16.76 -14.55 3.84
CA VAL A 149 -18.02 -14.76 4.59
C VAL A 149 -19.23 -14.68 3.66
N THR A 150 -19.22 -13.74 2.71
CA THR A 150 -20.27 -13.64 1.68
C THR A 150 -20.32 -14.88 0.78
N ALA A 151 -19.17 -15.52 0.55
CA ALA A 151 -19.07 -16.79 -0.18
C ALA A 151 -19.46 -18.03 0.66
N GLY A 152 -19.82 -17.84 1.94
CA GLY A 152 -20.32 -18.89 2.84
C GLY A 152 -19.29 -19.48 3.82
N SER A 153 -18.06 -18.96 3.84
CA SER A 153 -17.05 -19.35 4.84
C SER A 153 -17.46 -18.88 6.25
N ASP A 154 -17.17 -19.67 7.28
CA ASP A 154 -17.33 -19.20 8.66
C ASP A 154 -16.33 -18.04 8.95
N PRO A 155 -16.69 -17.05 9.80
CA PRO A 155 -15.85 -15.88 10.02
C PRO A 155 -14.44 -16.17 10.55
N ALA A 156 -14.27 -17.20 11.38
CA ALA A 156 -12.97 -17.53 11.95
C ALA A 156 -12.03 -18.12 10.88
N THR A 157 -12.55 -19.03 10.06
CA THR A 157 -11.83 -19.59 8.91
C THR A 157 -11.52 -18.51 7.88
N ALA A 158 -12.48 -17.64 7.55
CA ALA A 158 -12.28 -16.52 6.63
C ALA A 158 -11.13 -15.62 7.09
N HIS A 159 -11.09 -15.27 8.38
CA HIS A 159 -10.02 -14.46 8.96
C HIS A 159 -8.65 -15.17 8.95
N ASN A 160 -8.60 -16.46 9.26
CA ASN A 160 -7.37 -17.24 9.20
C ASN A 160 -6.85 -17.36 7.76
N ARG A 161 -7.73 -17.63 6.79
CA ARG A 161 -7.39 -17.69 5.38
C ARG A 161 -6.91 -16.34 4.85
N ALA A 162 -7.60 -15.25 5.14
CA ALA A 162 -7.16 -13.91 4.73
C ALA A 162 -5.76 -13.58 5.27
N ARG A 163 -5.48 -13.92 6.53
CA ARG A 163 -4.15 -13.72 7.13
C ARG A 163 -3.08 -14.60 6.50
N LEU A 164 -3.38 -15.87 6.19
CA LEU A 164 -2.45 -16.75 5.48
C LEU A 164 -2.13 -16.23 4.08
N GLY A 165 -3.12 -15.72 3.35
CA GLY A 165 -2.91 -15.11 2.03
C GLY A 165 -1.99 -13.90 2.11
N LEU A 166 -2.28 -12.95 3.00
CA LEU A 166 -1.45 -11.76 3.17
C LEU A 166 -0.02 -12.11 3.61
N ALA A 167 0.14 -13.05 4.53
CA ALA A 167 1.45 -13.51 5.00
C ALA A 167 2.25 -14.18 3.87
N THR A 168 1.60 -14.99 3.03
CA THR A 168 2.25 -15.65 1.89
C THR A 168 2.73 -14.64 0.87
N VAL A 169 1.88 -13.69 0.46
CA VAL A 169 2.25 -12.63 -0.49
C VAL A 169 3.45 -11.82 0.02
N ARG A 170 3.39 -11.33 1.27
CA ARG A 170 4.50 -10.55 1.86
C ARG A 170 5.77 -11.38 2.00
N GLY A 171 5.66 -12.66 2.34
CA GLY A 171 6.81 -13.58 2.43
C GLY A 171 7.49 -13.78 1.09
N LEU A 172 6.71 -14.05 0.03
CA LEU A 172 7.25 -14.27 -1.32
C LEU A 172 7.79 -12.99 -1.96
N LEU A 173 7.21 -11.81 -1.66
CA LEU A 173 7.80 -10.53 -2.07
C LEU A 173 9.16 -10.29 -1.40
N LEU A 174 9.27 -10.59 -0.09
CA LEU A 174 10.54 -10.47 0.62
C LEU A 174 11.59 -11.44 0.07
N ASP A 175 11.19 -12.68 -0.24
CA ASP A 175 12.03 -13.67 -0.92
C ASP A 175 12.54 -13.13 -2.26
N LEU A 176 11.63 -12.68 -3.14
CA LEU A 176 11.98 -12.13 -4.45
C LEU A 176 13.01 -10.99 -4.34
N LEU A 177 12.83 -10.08 -3.36
CA LEU A 177 13.76 -8.97 -3.16
C LEU A 177 15.14 -9.40 -2.64
N ALA A 178 15.21 -10.53 -1.93
CA ALA A 178 16.42 -11.08 -1.35
C ALA A 178 17.19 -11.98 -2.33
N THR A 179 16.49 -12.78 -3.14
CA THR A 179 17.07 -13.81 -4.01
C THR A 179 17.12 -13.40 -5.47
N GLY A 180 16.18 -12.54 -5.92
CA GLY A 180 15.95 -12.25 -7.32
C GLY A 180 15.34 -13.41 -8.11
N ASP A 181 14.94 -14.50 -7.44
CA ASP A 181 14.39 -15.70 -8.08
C ASP A 181 12.92 -15.50 -8.46
N ARG A 182 12.71 -14.81 -9.57
CA ARG A 182 11.37 -14.51 -10.09
C ARG A 182 10.57 -15.75 -10.44
N GLU A 183 11.21 -16.74 -11.06
CA GLU A 183 10.57 -17.97 -11.48
C GLU A 183 10.12 -18.79 -10.27
N GLY A 184 10.99 -18.92 -9.26
CA GLY A 184 10.69 -19.65 -8.03
C GLY A 184 9.52 -19.06 -7.24
N VAL A 185 9.50 -17.74 -7.04
CA VAL A 185 8.39 -17.11 -6.30
C VAL A 185 7.06 -17.15 -7.07
N ASP A 186 7.08 -17.04 -8.40
CA ASP A 186 5.88 -17.17 -9.22
C ASP A 186 5.32 -18.60 -9.15
N ALA A 187 6.20 -19.62 -9.24
CA ALA A 187 5.80 -21.02 -9.08
C ALA A 187 5.22 -21.31 -7.68
N ALA A 188 5.83 -20.76 -6.62
CA ALA A 188 5.33 -20.89 -5.26
C ALA A 188 3.97 -20.21 -5.08
N MET A 189 3.76 -19.05 -5.71
CA MET A 189 2.49 -18.33 -5.65
C MET A 189 1.36 -19.09 -6.38
N GLU A 190 1.65 -19.71 -7.53
CA GLU A 190 0.68 -20.55 -8.23
C GLU A 190 0.31 -21.81 -7.43
N GLU A 191 1.28 -22.43 -6.76
CA GLU A 191 0.98 -23.55 -5.85
C GLU A 191 0.12 -23.09 -4.66
N PHE A 192 0.40 -21.92 -4.09
CA PHE A 192 -0.45 -21.32 -3.07
C PHE A 192 -1.87 -21.07 -3.58
N PHE A 193 -2.04 -20.52 -4.80
CA PHE A 193 -3.38 -20.33 -5.38
C PHE A 193 -4.15 -21.64 -5.53
N ARG A 194 -3.48 -22.72 -5.96
CA ARG A 194 -4.07 -24.05 -6.06
C ARG A 194 -4.55 -24.57 -4.70
N LEU A 195 -3.78 -24.36 -3.64
CA LEU A 195 -4.14 -24.77 -2.27
C LEU A 195 -5.22 -23.88 -1.65
N TYR A 196 -5.21 -22.58 -1.95
CA TYR A 196 -6.09 -21.59 -1.35
C TYR A 196 -7.49 -21.57 -1.99
N TYR A 197 -7.55 -21.65 -3.31
CA TYR A 197 -8.80 -21.59 -4.09
C TYR A 197 -9.25 -22.95 -4.63
N GLY A 198 -8.45 -24.00 -4.47
CA GLY A 198 -8.83 -25.35 -4.90
C GLY A 198 -9.98 -25.93 -4.06
N PRO A 199 -10.69 -26.93 -4.58
CA PRO A 199 -11.66 -27.69 -3.79
C PRO A 199 -10.92 -28.38 -2.64
N GLY A 200 -11.37 -28.11 -1.41
CA GLY A 200 -10.89 -28.75 -0.19
C GLY A 200 -11.35 -30.20 -0.04
#